data_AF-G4NJS4-F1
#
_entry.id   AF-G4NJS4-F1
#
_cell.length_a   1.000
_cell.length_b   1.000
_cell.length_c   1.000
_cell.angle_alpha   90.00
_cell.angle_beta   90.00
_cell.angle_gamma   90.00
#
_symmetry.space_group_name_H-M   'P 1'
#
loop_
_entity.id
_entity.type
_entity.pdbx_description
1 polymer ?
#
loop_
_entity_poly.entity_id
_entity_poly.type
_entity_poly.pdbx_seq_one_letter_code
_entity_poly.pdbx_strand_id
1 'polypeptide(L)'
;MLRRASVLPLAMAIFGTAQAGFNPSMQDNIAAYWGQNSIGRPTGQAGAQEGLGYYCKNVNVDIIPLAFLNIIVNPTNINFANVGDRCSKFPGTDLLKCPEIEADINTCHSLNKTILLSVGGATYSEGGFPNVEAANKAADNLWAMFGPPPAASTNDAATVNRPFGTAYIDGFDLDFETHGIKNLAAFARRLRQVMDTAARPAAVLPSDDKSYPMVPSPSEATKKFYLAAAPQCVFPDAAMDAALSSDVAFDFIMVQFYNNYCGLQNFQPGAAQQNAFNFERWDQWAREKGRSTKVMLGVPGSPNASGSGYTAAGPLDAIIKYCKRFSSFGGVMIWDASQVWSNNGFLDGVVRSLGGAAATETSDAEAPQQAGRPIQQTRAVKVPKFGRCGGRLYTGPRECEQGSKCVYGGALWSVCA
;
A
#
# COMPACT_ATOMS: atom_id res chain seq x y z
N MET A 1 25.07 -57.40 -7.41
CA MET A 1 24.58 -56.60 -6.27
C MET A 1 24.72 -55.11 -6.61
N LEU A 2 23.71 -54.50 -7.23
CA LEU A 2 23.68 -53.05 -7.45
C LEU A 2 22.93 -52.39 -6.28
N ARG A 3 23.63 -51.55 -5.52
CA ARG A 3 23.02 -50.71 -4.47
C ARG A 3 22.26 -49.56 -5.13
N ARG A 4 20.93 -49.54 -4.95
CA ARG A 4 20.08 -48.39 -5.28
C ARG A 4 20.40 -47.25 -4.33
N ALA A 5 20.82 -46.11 -4.87
CA ALA A 5 20.91 -44.86 -4.12
C ALA A 5 19.51 -44.26 -4.02
N SER A 6 18.96 -44.22 -2.81
CA SER A 6 17.72 -43.52 -2.49
C SER A 6 18.00 -42.01 -2.48
N VAL A 7 17.44 -41.28 -3.45
CA VAL A 7 17.44 -39.81 -3.44
C VAL A 7 16.26 -39.36 -2.59
N LEU A 8 16.52 -38.83 -1.40
CA LEU A 8 15.50 -38.13 -0.61
C LEU A 8 15.17 -36.80 -1.30
N PRO A 9 13.89 -36.44 -1.50
CA PRO A 9 13.53 -35.12 -1.97
C PRO A 9 13.80 -34.12 -0.83
N LEU A 10 14.71 -33.17 -1.07
CA LEU A 10 14.92 -32.04 -0.18
C LEU A 10 13.67 -31.15 -0.27
N ALA A 11 12.83 -31.19 0.76
CA ALA A 11 11.73 -30.25 0.92
C ALA A 11 12.32 -28.85 1.06
N MET A 12 12.15 -28.00 0.03
CA MET A 12 12.40 -26.56 0.16
C MET A 12 11.44 -26.00 1.20
N ALA A 13 11.96 -25.62 2.35
CA ALA A 13 11.24 -24.77 3.28
C ALA A 13 10.97 -23.43 2.59
N ILE A 14 9.70 -23.10 2.39
CA ILE A 14 9.25 -21.78 1.95
C ILE A 14 9.50 -20.85 3.14
N PHE A 15 10.66 -20.19 3.15
CA PHE A 15 10.90 -19.09 4.08
C PHE A 15 10.00 -17.93 3.69
N GLY A 16 9.15 -17.50 4.63
CA GLY A 16 8.20 -16.41 4.44
C GLY A 16 8.91 -15.14 3.99
N THR A 17 8.53 -14.63 2.83
CA THR A 17 9.00 -13.36 2.31
C THR A 17 8.46 -12.20 3.16
N ALA A 18 9.27 -11.16 3.27
CA ALA A 18 9.12 -9.99 4.11
C ALA A 18 7.77 -9.25 3.97
N GLN A 19 7.44 -8.49 5.03
CA GLN A 19 6.25 -7.64 5.22
C GLN A 19 5.87 -6.81 3.99
N ALA A 20 4.99 -7.34 3.15
CA ALA A 20 4.32 -6.58 2.10
C ALA A 20 2.96 -7.24 1.80
N GLY A 21 1.95 -6.41 1.60
CA GLY A 21 0.61 -6.88 1.20
C GLY A 21 0.58 -7.33 -0.26
N PHE A 22 1.39 -6.72 -1.13
CA PHE A 22 1.41 -7.05 -2.54
C PHE A 22 2.04 -8.42 -2.77
N ASN A 23 1.27 -9.29 -3.40
CA ASN A 23 1.70 -10.62 -3.84
C ASN A 23 1.68 -10.71 -5.38
N PRO A 24 2.85 -10.70 -6.04
CA PRO A 24 2.93 -10.76 -7.50
C PRO A 24 2.51 -12.12 -8.08
N SER A 25 2.43 -13.17 -7.26
CA SER A 25 1.94 -14.48 -7.70
C SER A 25 0.43 -14.56 -7.74
N MET A 26 -0.27 -13.55 -7.18
CA MET A 26 -1.72 -13.51 -7.09
C MET A 26 -2.33 -12.49 -8.06
N GLN A 27 -3.63 -12.66 -8.30
CA GLN A 27 -4.44 -11.80 -9.19
C GLN A 27 -5.52 -11.02 -8.42
N ASP A 28 -5.53 -11.11 -7.08
CA ASP A 28 -6.56 -10.59 -6.20
C ASP A 28 -6.08 -9.44 -5.31
N ASN A 29 -4.90 -8.87 -5.61
CA ASN A 29 -4.42 -7.70 -4.87
C ASN A 29 -5.37 -6.51 -5.06
N ILE A 30 -5.66 -5.79 -3.98
CA ILE A 30 -6.42 -4.54 -4.03
C ILE A 30 -5.54 -3.38 -3.59
N ALA A 31 -5.39 -2.40 -4.48
CA ALA A 31 -4.81 -1.10 -4.16
C ALA A 31 -5.90 -0.05 -3.96
N ALA A 32 -5.77 0.80 -2.96
CA ALA A 32 -6.65 1.96 -2.79
C ALA A 32 -5.80 3.20 -2.50
N TYR A 33 -5.87 4.21 -3.37
CA TYR A 33 -5.20 5.48 -3.14
C TYR A 33 -5.73 6.14 -1.86
N TRP A 34 -4.86 6.76 -1.08
CA TRP A 34 -5.24 7.52 0.10
C TRP A 34 -4.50 8.85 0.11
N GLY A 35 -5.19 9.92 0.51
CA GLY A 35 -4.54 11.20 0.78
C GLY A 35 -5.12 12.38 0.01
N GLN A 36 -6.01 12.22 -0.97
CA GLN A 36 -6.60 13.37 -1.67
C GLN A 36 -8.00 13.74 -1.19
N ASN A 37 -8.63 12.93 -0.33
CA ASN A 37 -9.99 13.15 0.13
C ASN A 37 -10.93 13.47 -1.04
N SER A 38 -10.88 12.68 -2.13
CA SER A 38 -11.61 13.01 -3.35
C SER A 38 -13.13 13.14 -3.17
N ILE A 39 -13.69 12.62 -2.07
CA ILE A 39 -15.10 12.85 -1.69
C ILE A 39 -15.38 14.31 -1.25
N GLY A 40 -14.36 15.11 -0.97
CA GLY A 40 -14.45 16.55 -0.72
C GLY A 40 -15.10 16.92 0.62
N ARG A 41 -15.22 15.98 1.57
CA ARG A 41 -15.83 16.24 2.87
C ARG A 41 -14.81 16.78 3.88
N PRO A 42 -15.13 17.84 4.65
CA PRO A 42 -14.23 18.36 5.69
C PRO A 42 -13.86 17.32 6.75
N THR A 43 -12.64 17.43 7.27
CA THR A 43 -12.15 16.60 8.39
C THR A 43 -13.15 16.58 9.55
N GLY A 44 -13.42 15.38 10.08
CA GLY A 44 -14.31 15.18 11.23
C GLY A 44 -15.80 15.09 10.89
N GLN A 45 -16.19 15.28 9.62
CA GLN A 45 -17.53 14.94 9.16
C GLN A 45 -17.64 13.45 8.83
N ALA A 46 -18.84 12.89 9.04
CA ALA A 46 -19.11 11.50 8.68
C ALA A 46 -18.83 11.26 7.18
N GLY A 47 -18.06 10.22 6.88
CA GLY A 47 -17.66 9.85 5.52
C GLY A 47 -16.54 10.72 4.92
N ALA A 48 -15.91 11.61 5.69
CA ALA A 48 -14.68 12.26 5.27
C ALA A 48 -13.50 11.28 5.24
N GLN A 49 -12.42 11.65 4.54
CA GLN A 49 -11.18 10.89 4.63
C GLN A 49 -10.70 10.82 6.09
N GLU A 50 -10.48 9.59 6.57
CA GLU A 50 -9.94 9.28 7.89
C GLU A 50 -8.40 9.21 7.88
N GLY A 51 -7.78 9.01 9.06
CA GLY A 51 -6.35 8.73 9.15
C GLY A 51 -5.94 7.45 8.40
N LEU A 52 -4.71 7.37 7.92
CA LEU A 52 -4.21 6.23 7.14
C LEU A 52 -4.41 4.89 7.89
N GLY A 53 -4.17 4.88 9.20
CA GLY A 53 -4.31 3.69 10.05
C GLY A 53 -5.74 3.16 10.16
N TYR A 54 -6.77 3.95 9.82
CA TYR A 54 -8.14 3.48 9.68
C TYR A 54 -8.27 2.52 8.49
N TYR A 55 -7.76 2.92 7.33
CA TYR A 55 -7.85 2.14 6.09
C TYR A 55 -6.97 0.87 6.15
N CYS A 56 -5.81 0.96 6.82
CA CYS A 56 -4.92 -0.20 7.00
C CYS A 56 -5.52 -1.37 7.79
N LYS A 57 -6.58 -1.13 8.58
CA LYS A 57 -7.30 -2.21 9.29
C LYS A 57 -8.18 -3.05 8.39
N ASN A 58 -8.50 -2.58 7.18
CA ASN A 58 -9.29 -3.37 6.25
C ASN A 58 -8.42 -4.47 5.65
N VAL A 59 -8.81 -5.71 5.91
CA VAL A 59 -8.08 -6.91 5.47
C VAL A 59 -8.11 -7.10 3.95
N ASN A 60 -9.05 -6.48 3.24
CA ASN A 60 -9.23 -6.63 1.81
C ASN A 60 -8.35 -5.69 0.98
N VAL A 61 -7.68 -4.71 1.58
CA VAL A 61 -6.79 -3.79 0.85
C VAL A 61 -5.34 -4.14 1.14
N ASP A 62 -4.53 -4.39 0.11
CA ASP A 62 -3.15 -4.87 0.24
C ASP A 62 -2.12 -3.76 0.04
N ILE A 63 -2.47 -2.76 -0.78
CA ILE A 63 -1.57 -1.70 -1.24
C ILE A 63 -2.25 -0.34 -1.02
N ILE A 64 -1.53 0.61 -0.45
CA ILE A 64 -2.01 1.98 -0.26
C ILE A 64 -0.96 2.95 -0.78
N PRO A 65 -1.12 3.46 -2.01
CA PRO A 65 -0.36 4.61 -2.49
C PRO A 65 -0.81 5.88 -1.76
N LEU A 66 0.15 6.56 -1.12
CA LEU A 66 -0.03 7.83 -0.45
C LEU A 66 0.02 8.96 -1.50
N ALA A 67 -1.13 9.55 -1.79
CA ALA A 67 -1.33 10.61 -2.76
C ALA A 67 -1.40 11.99 -2.08
N PHE A 68 -0.40 12.89 -2.21
CA PHE A 68 0.78 12.79 -3.09
C PHE A 68 2.01 13.50 -2.54
N LEU A 69 3.17 13.15 -3.10
CA LEU A 69 4.30 14.05 -3.26
C LEU A 69 4.13 14.78 -4.61
N ASN A 70 3.67 16.03 -4.56
CA ASN A 70 3.28 16.82 -5.74
C ASN A 70 4.32 17.87 -6.14
N ILE A 71 5.34 18.11 -5.30
CA ILE A 71 6.53 18.91 -5.62
C ILE A 71 7.76 18.09 -5.21
N ILE A 72 8.66 17.82 -6.14
CA ILE A 72 9.84 16.98 -5.99
C ILE A 72 11.05 17.80 -5.56
N VAL A 73 11.31 18.95 -6.18
CA VAL A 73 12.58 19.67 -6.00
C VAL A 73 12.46 21.06 -5.38
N ASN A 74 11.35 21.80 -5.51
CA ASN A 74 11.33 23.24 -5.19
C ASN A 74 10.22 23.76 -4.24
N PRO A 75 10.44 23.67 -2.91
CA PRO A 75 11.09 22.56 -2.22
C PRO A 75 10.19 21.31 -2.27
N THR A 76 10.74 20.15 -1.93
CA THR A 76 9.94 18.92 -1.84
C THR A 76 8.71 19.14 -0.94
N ASN A 77 7.52 18.80 -1.46
CA ASN A 77 6.26 18.96 -0.74
C ASN A 77 5.41 17.70 -0.88
N ILE A 78 4.81 17.31 0.25
CA ILE A 78 3.77 16.29 0.33
C ILE A 78 2.46 16.97 0.68
N ASN A 79 1.38 16.50 0.08
CA ASN A 79 0.03 16.97 0.36
C ASN A 79 -0.90 15.76 0.52
N PHE A 80 -1.23 15.48 1.77
CA PHE A 80 -2.27 14.53 2.14
C PHE A 80 -3.44 15.33 2.76
N ALA A 81 -4.49 15.54 1.97
CA ALA A 81 -5.73 16.17 2.35
C ALA A 81 -6.22 15.70 3.73
N ASN A 82 -6.82 16.61 4.49
CA ASN A 82 -7.33 16.40 5.86
C ASN A 82 -6.29 16.04 6.95
N VAL A 83 -5.06 15.66 6.58
CA VAL A 83 -3.97 15.35 7.53
C VAL A 83 -2.85 16.41 7.48
N GLY A 84 -2.78 17.23 6.43
CA GLY A 84 -1.83 18.32 6.29
C GLY A 84 -1.80 19.27 7.50
N ASP A 85 -2.97 19.62 8.07
CA ASP A 85 -3.08 20.49 9.25
C ASP A 85 -2.53 19.87 10.54
N ARG A 86 -2.30 18.54 10.54
CA ARG A 86 -1.71 17.79 11.66
C ARG A 86 -0.21 17.55 11.45
N CYS A 87 0.34 17.98 10.32
CA CYS A 87 1.77 18.03 10.09
C CYS A 87 2.32 19.41 10.47
N SER A 88 3.56 19.45 10.93
CA SER A 88 4.29 20.71 11.17
C SER A 88 5.42 20.86 10.16
N LYS A 89 5.87 22.08 9.87
CA LYS A 89 7.04 22.28 8.99
C LYS A 89 8.33 21.95 9.73
N PHE A 90 9.28 21.33 9.06
CA PHE A 90 10.65 21.26 9.58
C PHE A 90 11.23 22.68 9.67
N PRO A 91 11.97 23.03 10.75
CA PRO A 91 12.55 24.36 10.92
C PRO A 91 13.34 24.81 9.68
N GLY A 92 12.99 25.99 9.15
CA GLY A 92 13.67 26.58 8.00
C GLY A 92 13.30 25.98 6.64
N THR A 93 12.25 25.16 6.53
CA THR A 93 11.81 24.55 5.27
C THR A 93 10.28 24.54 5.13
N ASP A 94 9.77 24.30 3.91
CA ASP A 94 8.34 24.00 3.68
C ASP A 94 8.03 22.49 3.67
N LEU A 95 9.02 21.65 3.97
CA LEU A 95 8.82 20.22 4.07
C LEU A 95 8.03 19.90 5.35
N LEU A 96 7.00 19.08 5.19
CA LEU A 96 6.14 18.66 6.30
C LEU A 96 6.78 17.52 7.10
N LYS A 97 6.56 17.56 8.42
CA LYS A 97 6.83 16.54 9.42
C LYS A 97 5.49 16.03 9.94
N CYS A 98 5.18 14.77 9.69
CA CYS A 98 3.85 14.18 9.89
C CYS A 98 3.91 12.99 10.86
N PRO A 99 3.95 13.22 12.19
CA PRO A 99 4.09 12.15 13.18
C PRO A 99 2.90 11.18 13.23
N GLU A 100 1.69 11.65 12.91
CA GLU A 100 0.52 10.75 12.81
C GLU A 100 0.66 9.79 11.63
N ILE A 101 1.13 10.27 10.48
CA ILE A 101 1.37 9.42 9.30
C ILE A 101 2.54 8.45 9.58
N GLU A 102 3.59 8.89 10.27
CA GLU A 102 4.66 7.98 10.74
C GLU A 102 4.10 6.82 11.58
N ALA A 103 3.25 7.12 12.56
CA ALA A 103 2.63 6.09 13.40
C ALA A 103 1.69 5.17 12.61
N ASP A 104 0.94 5.72 11.67
CA ASP A 104 0.03 4.97 10.82
C ASP A 104 0.78 4.05 9.85
N ILE A 105 1.87 4.50 9.20
CA ILE A 105 2.70 3.65 8.35
C ILE A 105 3.20 2.42 9.11
N ASN A 106 3.69 2.61 10.35
CA ASN A 106 4.09 1.49 11.21
C ASN A 106 2.93 0.55 11.54
N THR A 107 1.73 1.09 11.76
CA THR A 107 0.51 0.29 11.93
C THR A 107 0.20 -0.53 10.67
N CYS A 108 0.29 0.08 9.49
CA CYS A 108 0.06 -0.57 8.22
C CYS A 108 1.05 -1.72 7.96
N HIS A 109 2.35 -1.52 8.23
CA HIS A 109 3.33 -2.61 8.14
C HIS A 109 3.03 -3.75 9.12
N SER A 110 2.59 -3.44 10.34
CA SER A 110 2.19 -4.48 11.32
C SER A 110 0.98 -5.30 10.86
N LEU A 111 0.18 -4.74 9.94
CA LEU A 111 -0.98 -5.37 9.31
C LEU A 111 -0.67 -5.89 7.89
N ASN A 112 0.62 -6.01 7.57
CA ASN A 112 1.13 -6.52 6.29
C ASN A 112 0.58 -5.75 5.08
N LYS A 113 0.48 -4.42 5.17
CA LYS A 113 0.15 -3.55 4.03
C LYS A 113 1.40 -3.10 3.30
N THR A 114 1.28 -2.91 1.99
CA THR A 114 2.30 -2.23 1.17
C THR A 114 1.98 -0.75 1.09
N ILE A 115 2.86 0.11 1.57
CA ILE A 115 2.72 1.56 1.54
C ILE A 115 3.67 2.15 0.50
N LEU A 116 3.12 2.76 -0.55
CA LEU A 116 3.91 3.48 -1.56
C LEU A 116 3.76 4.98 -1.38
N LEU A 117 4.80 5.76 -1.65
CA LEU A 117 4.62 7.19 -1.87
C LEU A 117 4.31 7.45 -3.34
N SER A 118 3.15 8.02 -3.63
CA SER A 118 2.78 8.39 -5.00
C SER A 118 3.34 9.76 -5.34
N VAL A 119 4.12 9.82 -6.42
CA VAL A 119 4.83 11.01 -6.90
C VAL A 119 4.13 11.52 -8.16
N GLY A 120 3.71 12.78 -8.14
CA GLY A 120 2.98 13.41 -9.23
C GLY A 120 1.58 13.88 -8.81
N GLY A 121 0.57 13.23 -9.37
CA GLY A 121 -0.84 13.62 -9.36
C GLY A 121 -1.17 14.76 -10.33
N ALA A 122 -2.45 14.97 -10.58
CA ALA A 122 -2.99 16.02 -11.45
C ALA A 122 -2.53 17.47 -11.15
N THR A 123 -1.95 17.74 -9.97
CA THR A 123 -1.45 19.07 -9.58
C THR A 123 0.05 19.27 -9.78
N TYR A 124 0.78 18.22 -10.18
CA TYR A 124 2.21 18.31 -10.45
C TYR A 124 2.51 19.25 -11.64
N SER A 125 3.50 20.14 -11.44
CA SER A 125 3.77 21.24 -12.36
C SER A 125 5.26 21.52 -12.66
N GLU A 126 6.21 20.78 -12.07
CA GLU A 126 7.64 21.08 -12.23
C GLU A 126 8.21 20.71 -13.61
N GLY A 127 7.47 19.95 -14.43
CA GLY A 127 7.89 19.60 -15.80
C GLY A 127 9.09 18.66 -15.89
N GLY A 128 9.55 18.10 -14.77
CA GLY A 128 10.64 17.13 -14.68
C GLY A 128 11.98 17.76 -14.31
N PHE A 129 13.06 17.19 -14.82
CA PHE A 129 14.43 17.55 -14.42
C PHE A 129 15.23 18.12 -15.59
N PRO A 130 16.13 19.09 -15.37
CA PRO A 130 16.88 19.73 -16.44
C PRO A 130 17.88 18.79 -17.15
N ASN A 131 18.43 17.81 -16.43
CA ASN A 131 19.36 16.80 -16.94
C ASN A 131 19.27 15.50 -16.13
N VAL A 132 20.02 14.49 -16.56
CA VAL A 132 20.07 13.16 -15.93
C VAL A 132 20.63 13.26 -14.50
N GLU A 133 21.62 14.10 -14.28
CA GLU A 133 22.26 14.29 -12.96
C GLU A 133 21.27 14.85 -11.94
N ALA A 134 20.47 15.85 -12.34
CA ALA A 134 19.42 16.41 -11.50
C ALA A 134 18.29 15.41 -11.23
N ALA A 135 17.91 14.61 -12.23
CA ALA A 135 16.95 13.52 -12.05
C ALA A 135 17.47 12.48 -11.04
N ASN A 136 18.73 12.08 -11.16
CA ASN A 136 19.33 11.12 -10.24
C ASN A 136 19.42 11.69 -8.82
N LYS A 137 19.84 12.96 -8.68
CA LYS A 137 19.91 13.64 -7.38
C LYS A 137 18.53 13.76 -6.73
N ALA A 138 17.48 14.05 -7.51
CA ALA A 138 16.13 14.09 -6.98
C ALA A 138 15.67 12.72 -6.46
N ALA A 139 15.94 11.64 -7.21
CA ALA A 139 15.64 10.28 -6.76
C ALA A 139 16.40 9.90 -5.48
N ASP A 140 17.70 10.25 -5.40
CA ASP A 140 18.51 10.03 -4.20
C ASP A 140 17.97 10.80 -2.99
N ASN A 141 17.56 12.06 -3.20
CA ASN A 141 16.96 12.88 -2.14
C ASN A 141 15.65 12.27 -1.64
N LEU A 142 14.74 11.84 -2.53
CA LEU A 142 13.50 11.19 -2.12
C LEU A 142 13.78 9.89 -1.36
N TRP A 143 14.72 9.08 -1.82
CA TRP A 143 15.10 7.86 -1.11
C TRP A 143 15.66 8.15 0.28
N ALA A 144 16.51 9.16 0.42
CA ALA A 144 17.04 9.57 1.72
C ALA A 144 15.97 10.12 2.68
N MET A 145 14.92 10.75 2.14
CA MET A 145 13.80 11.29 2.93
C MET A 145 12.79 10.22 3.36
N PHE A 146 12.50 9.24 2.49
CA PHE A 146 11.35 8.34 2.66
C PHE A 146 11.69 6.84 2.67
N GLY A 147 12.84 6.44 2.13
CA GLY A 147 13.38 5.07 2.25
C GLY A 147 13.91 4.78 3.65
N PRO A 148 14.47 3.60 3.95
CA PRO A 148 14.97 3.27 5.29
C PRO A 148 15.98 4.30 5.82
N PRO A 149 15.94 4.65 7.11
CA PRO A 149 16.96 5.53 7.69
C PRO A 149 18.34 4.85 7.62
N PRO A 150 19.43 5.62 7.44
CA PRO A 150 20.79 5.07 7.50
C PRO A 150 21.05 4.34 8.82
N ALA A 151 21.82 3.25 8.77
CA ALA A 151 22.23 2.54 9.98
C ALA A 151 23.00 3.50 10.92
N ALA A 152 22.72 3.42 12.23
CA ALA A 152 23.21 4.36 13.24
C ALA A 152 24.75 4.43 13.43
N SER A 153 25.54 3.68 12.65
CA SER A 153 26.99 3.55 12.79
C SER A 153 27.83 4.44 11.88
N THR A 154 27.22 5.29 11.03
CA THR A 154 27.99 6.22 10.21
C THR A 154 27.95 7.62 10.82
N ASN A 155 29.13 8.18 11.08
CA ASN A 155 29.31 9.59 11.47
C ASN A 155 28.88 10.59 10.37
N ASP A 156 28.32 10.07 9.26
CA ASP A 156 27.77 10.78 8.10
C ASP A 156 26.23 10.83 8.13
N ALA A 157 25.59 10.71 9.30
CA ALA A 157 24.16 10.99 9.45
C ALA A 157 23.90 12.51 9.26
N ALA A 158 24.13 13.02 8.05
CA ALA A 158 23.55 14.26 7.59
C ALA A 158 22.05 14.17 7.87
N THR A 159 21.54 15.06 8.71
CA THR A 159 20.16 15.07 9.17
C THR A 159 19.25 15.46 8.01
N VAL A 160 18.96 14.51 7.13
CA VAL A 160 17.90 14.64 6.14
C VAL A 160 16.60 14.81 6.91
N ASN A 161 15.84 15.84 6.59
CA ASN A 161 14.51 16.01 7.15
C ASN A 161 13.60 14.92 6.59
N ARG A 162 13.13 14.03 7.46
CA ARG A 162 12.33 12.85 7.08
C ARG A 162 10.87 13.05 7.46
N PRO A 163 9.96 13.26 6.50
CA PRO A 163 8.55 13.58 6.81
C PRO A 163 7.84 12.55 7.69
N PHE A 164 8.24 11.29 7.59
CA PHE A 164 7.70 10.17 8.37
C PHE A 164 8.66 9.69 9.46
N GLY A 165 9.58 10.55 9.90
CA GLY A 165 10.54 10.25 10.97
C GLY A 165 11.33 8.96 10.70
N THR A 166 11.12 7.97 11.56
CA THR A 166 11.78 6.66 11.49
C THR A 166 11.03 5.65 10.61
N ALA A 167 9.74 5.88 10.35
CA ALA A 167 9.01 5.09 9.37
C ALA A 167 9.55 5.33 7.96
N TYR A 168 9.36 4.35 7.09
CA TYR A 168 9.81 4.38 5.71
C TYR A 168 8.82 3.65 4.81
N ILE A 169 8.72 4.04 3.56
CA ILE A 169 7.78 3.46 2.59
C ILE A 169 8.31 2.13 2.01
N ASP A 170 7.41 1.33 1.45
CA ASP A 170 7.72 0.09 0.72
C ASP A 170 8.12 0.36 -0.73
N GLY A 171 8.13 1.61 -1.16
CA GLY A 171 8.60 2.03 -2.48
C GLY A 171 7.81 3.21 -3.04
N PHE A 172 7.88 3.41 -4.34
CA PHE A 172 7.28 4.57 -5.00
C PHE A 172 6.24 4.15 -6.04
N ASP A 173 5.21 4.97 -6.15
CA ASP A 173 4.29 4.98 -7.28
C ASP A 173 4.53 6.25 -8.10
N LEU A 174 4.60 6.13 -9.43
CA LEU A 174 4.78 7.26 -10.33
C LEU A 174 3.47 7.54 -11.07
N ASP A 175 2.79 8.61 -10.65
CA ASP A 175 1.48 9.03 -11.15
C ASP A 175 1.59 10.40 -11.81
N PHE A 176 2.39 10.52 -12.88
CA PHE A 176 2.47 11.77 -13.61
C PHE A 176 1.32 11.86 -14.62
N GLU A 177 0.54 12.94 -14.56
CA GLU A 177 -0.57 13.20 -15.47
C GLU A 177 -0.30 14.38 -16.44
N THR A 178 0.83 15.07 -16.25
CA THR A 178 1.26 16.18 -17.11
C THR A 178 2.23 15.67 -18.18
N HIS A 179 2.02 16.07 -19.44
CA HIS A 179 2.86 15.63 -20.54
C HIS A 179 4.26 16.25 -20.51
N GLY A 180 5.23 15.58 -21.16
CA GLY A 180 6.54 16.17 -21.43
C GLY A 180 7.49 16.26 -20.23
N ILE A 181 7.35 15.35 -19.25
CA ILE A 181 8.21 15.31 -18.06
C ILE A 181 9.65 14.98 -18.47
N LYS A 182 10.53 15.99 -18.40
CA LYS A 182 11.93 15.85 -18.81
C LYS A 182 12.67 14.88 -17.89
N ASN A 183 13.48 14.00 -18.48
CA ASN A 183 14.34 13.04 -17.77
C ASN A 183 13.59 12.09 -16.81
N LEU A 184 12.30 11.84 -17.02
CA LEU A 184 11.49 10.95 -16.20
C LEU A 184 12.07 9.51 -16.14
N ALA A 185 12.53 8.99 -17.28
CA ALA A 185 13.17 7.67 -17.33
C ALA A 185 14.43 7.59 -16.46
N ALA A 186 15.24 8.66 -16.43
CA ALA A 186 16.44 8.71 -15.58
C ALA A 186 16.08 8.71 -14.09
N PHE A 187 15.10 9.52 -13.70
CA PHE A 187 14.58 9.56 -12.34
C PHE A 187 14.03 8.20 -11.90
N ALA A 188 13.15 7.58 -12.69
CA ALA A 188 12.57 6.27 -12.38
C ALA A 188 13.63 5.16 -12.32
N ARG A 189 14.61 5.18 -13.24
CA ARG A 189 15.75 4.25 -13.22
C ARG A 189 16.58 4.40 -11.95
N ARG A 190 16.83 5.64 -11.52
CA ARG A 190 17.59 5.88 -10.30
C ARG A 190 16.83 5.42 -9.06
N LEU A 191 15.53 5.66 -8.96
CA LEU A 191 14.68 5.12 -7.89
C LEU A 191 14.79 3.59 -7.82
N ARG A 192 14.65 2.90 -8.95
CA ARG A 192 14.81 1.43 -9.01
C ARG A 192 16.19 0.99 -8.48
N GLN A 193 17.26 1.66 -8.92
CA GLN A 193 18.64 1.34 -8.52
C GLN A 193 18.88 1.50 -7.01
N VAL A 194 18.44 2.60 -6.41
CA VAL A 194 18.65 2.83 -4.96
C VAL A 194 17.81 1.85 -4.12
N MET A 195 16.59 1.55 -4.55
CA MET A 195 15.73 0.55 -3.93
C MET A 195 16.32 -0.86 -4.01
N ASP A 196 16.84 -1.26 -5.18
CA ASP A 196 17.50 -2.56 -5.35
C ASP A 196 18.79 -2.68 -4.53
N THR A 197 19.53 -1.58 -4.40
CA THR A 197 20.75 -1.55 -3.58
C THR A 197 20.41 -1.75 -2.11
N ALA A 198 19.35 -1.10 -1.61
CA ALA A 198 18.91 -1.25 -0.22
C ALA A 198 18.28 -2.63 0.07
N ALA A 199 17.72 -3.29 -0.94
CA ALA A 199 17.19 -4.64 -0.81
C ALA A 199 18.27 -5.74 -0.87
N ARG A 200 19.55 -5.39 -1.08
CA ARG A 200 20.65 -6.37 -1.03
C ARG A 200 21.12 -6.53 0.41
N PRO A 201 21.46 -7.75 0.85
CA PRO A 201 22.13 -7.94 2.11
C PRO A 201 23.38 -7.07 2.10
N ALA A 202 23.68 -6.39 3.22
CA ALA A 202 24.97 -5.74 3.36
C ALA A 202 26.02 -6.82 3.11
N ALA A 203 26.73 -6.73 1.99
CA ALA A 203 27.92 -7.54 1.80
C ALA A 203 28.84 -7.17 2.97
N VAL A 204 28.99 -8.07 3.93
CA VAL A 204 29.98 -7.92 4.99
C VAL A 204 31.30 -7.71 4.24
N LEU A 205 31.85 -6.50 4.34
CA LEU A 205 33.15 -6.17 3.76
C LEU A 205 34.13 -7.27 4.17
N PRO A 206 34.99 -7.76 3.26
CA PRO A 206 35.99 -8.75 3.64
C PRO A 206 36.75 -8.21 4.85
N SER A 207 36.68 -8.90 5.99
CA SER A 207 37.70 -8.70 7.00
C SER A 207 39.02 -9.11 6.37
N ASP A 208 40.09 -8.33 6.57
CA ASP A 208 41.45 -8.69 6.15
C ASP A 208 41.96 -10.00 6.80
N ASP A 209 41.16 -10.59 7.69
CA ASP A 209 41.39 -11.90 8.30
C ASP A 209 40.90 -13.04 7.40
N LYS A 210 41.85 -13.71 6.73
CA LYS A 210 41.63 -14.86 5.82
C LYS A 210 41.37 -16.19 6.54
N SER A 211 41.16 -16.21 7.85
CA SER A 211 41.18 -17.45 8.63
C SER A 211 39.81 -18.10 8.88
N TYR A 212 38.68 -17.45 8.55
CA TYR A 212 37.35 -18.05 8.69
C TYR A 212 36.40 -17.64 7.54
N PRO A 213 35.77 -18.59 6.81
CA PRO A 213 34.64 -18.25 5.96
C PRO A 213 33.45 -17.87 6.86
N MET A 214 33.17 -16.58 7.01
CA MET A 214 31.93 -16.13 7.65
C MET A 214 30.74 -16.45 6.74
N VAL A 215 29.86 -17.32 7.25
CA VAL A 215 28.52 -17.54 6.70
C VAL A 215 27.64 -16.38 7.20
N PRO A 216 26.96 -15.61 6.33
CA PRO A 216 26.01 -14.61 6.78
C PRO A 216 24.94 -15.26 7.69
N SER A 217 24.64 -14.64 8.82
CA SER A 217 23.53 -15.07 9.68
C SER A 217 22.23 -15.05 8.86
N PRO A 218 21.42 -16.13 8.85
CA PRO A 218 20.19 -16.22 8.06
C PRO A 218 19.04 -15.30 8.50
N SER A 219 19.25 -14.40 9.47
CA SER A 219 18.17 -13.68 10.17
C SER A 219 17.80 -12.30 9.59
N GLU A 220 18.51 -11.80 8.57
CA GLU A 220 18.15 -10.53 7.93
C GLU A 220 17.64 -10.77 6.51
N ALA A 221 16.42 -11.31 6.42
CA ALA A 221 15.69 -11.29 5.15
C ALA A 221 15.58 -9.83 4.68
N THR A 222 16.14 -9.53 3.52
CA THR A 222 16.08 -8.18 2.99
C THR A 222 14.67 -7.85 2.50
N LYS A 223 14.20 -6.67 2.90
CA LYS A 223 12.90 -6.16 2.49
C LYS A 223 12.96 -5.75 1.01
N LYS A 224 12.04 -6.26 0.21
CA LYS A 224 11.88 -5.85 -1.19
C LYS A 224 11.15 -4.51 -1.23
N PHE A 225 11.61 -3.59 -2.08
CA PHE A 225 10.93 -2.33 -2.37
C PHE A 225 10.33 -2.35 -3.78
N TYR A 226 9.16 -1.73 -3.93
CA TYR A 226 8.35 -1.78 -5.13
C TYR A 226 8.37 -0.46 -5.90
N LEU A 227 8.57 -0.55 -7.22
CA LEU A 227 8.35 0.58 -8.12
C LEU A 227 7.08 0.35 -8.91
N ALA A 228 6.10 1.24 -8.75
CA ALA A 228 4.86 1.23 -9.47
C ALA A 228 4.69 2.48 -10.36
N ALA A 229 3.70 2.44 -11.25
CA ALA A 229 3.27 3.58 -12.05
C ALA A 229 1.77 3.55 -12.29
N ALA A 230 1.14 4.71 -12.49
CA ALA A 230 -0.29 4.84 -12.72
C ALA A 230 -0.62 5.52 -14.07
N PRO A 231 -0.26 4.93 -15.22
CA PRO A 231 -0.64 5.49 -16.51
C PRO A 231 -2.15 5.51 -16.71
N GLN A 232 -2.65 6.41 -17.56
CA GLN A 232 -4.01 6.32 -18.08
C GLN A 232 -4.14 5.20 -19.11
N CYS A 233 -5.37 4.78 -19.43
CA CYS A 233 -5.55 3.65 -20.34
C CYS A 233 -5.08 3.91 -21.78
N VAL A 234 -4.92 5.17 -22.20
CA VAL A 234 -4.48 5.51 -23.56
C VAL A 234 -3.07 4.96 -23.77
N PHE A 235 -2.85 4.27 -24.90
CA PHE A 235 -1.58 3.62 -25.18
C PHE A 235 -0.96 4.16 -26.49
N PRO A 236 0.31 4.63 -26.48
CA PRO A 236 1.15 4.84 -25.31
C PRO A 236 0.60 5.95 -24.39
N ASP A 237 0.91 5.87 -23.10
CA ASP A 237 0.49 6.90 -22.13
C ASP A 237 1.31 8.18 -22.31
N ALA A 238 0.65 9.33 -22.48
CA ALA A 238 1.33 10.55 -22.88
C ALA A 238 2.26 11.16 -21.81
N ALA A 239 2.04 10.88 -20.53
CA ALA A 239 2.86 11.42 -19.43
C ALA A 239 3.97 10.43 -19.02
N MET A 240 3.64 9.14 -18.99
CA MET A 240 4.48 8.06 -18.46
C MET A 240 5.27 7.29 -19.52
N ASP A 241 4.96 7.42 -20.82
CA ASP A 241 5.62 6.61 -21.87
C ASP A 241 7.14 6.73 -21.86
N ALA A 242 7.69 7.91 -21.52
CA ALA A 242 9.14 8.08 -21.40
C ALA A 242 9.77 7.07 -20.41
N ALA A 243 9.10 6.75 -19.31
CA ALA A 243 9.54 5.72 -18.38
C ALA A 243 9.07 4.31 -18.79
N LEU A 244 7.83 4.14 -19.24
CA LEU A 244 7.24 2.82 -19.55
C LEU A 244 7.85 2.17 -20.80
N SER A 245 8.32 2.96 -21.78
CA SER A 245 8.99 2.47 -22.98
C SER A 245 10.48 2.16 -22.76
N SER A 246 11.04 2.57 -21.61
CA SER A 246 12.44 2.41 -21.26
C SER A 246 12.77 1.02 -20.67
N ASP A 247 13.98 0.88 -20.13
CA ASP A 247 14.51 -0.30 -19.42
C ASP A 247 14.14 -0.34 -17.93
N VAL A 248 13.40 0.65 -17.42
CA VAL A 248 12.97 0.70 -16.02
C VAL A 248 12.04 -0.47 -15.69
N ALA A 249 12.42 -1.25 -14.69
CA ALA A 249 11.63 -2.36 -14.18
C ALA A 249 10.60 -1.86 -13.17
N PHE A 250 9.33 -1.91 -13.56
CA PHE A 250 8.18 -1.71 -12.68
C PHE A 250 7.69 -3.07 -12.15
N ASP A 251 7.41 -3.14 -10.85
CA ASP A 251 6.83 -4.32 -10.22
C ASP A 251 5.36 -4.50 -10.63
N PHE A 252 4.61 -3.39 -10.65
CA PHE A 252 3.24 -3.34 -11.14
C PHE A 252 2.88 -1.95 -11.68
N ILE A 253 1.87 -1.88 -12.54
CA ILE A 253 1.25 -0.64 -12.99
C ILE A 253 -0.24 -0.65 -12.67
N MET A 254 -0.78 0.50 -12.31
CA MET A 254 -2.18 0.70 -11.92
C MET A 254 -2.87 1.53 -12.99
N VAL A 255 -3.21 0.90 -14.11
CA VAL A 255 -3.71 1.59 -15.31
C VAL A 255 -5.09 2.18 -15.03
N GLN A 256 -5.25 3.49 -15.21
CA GLN A 256 -6.49 4.20 -14.96
C GLN A 256 -7.47 3.99 -16.13
N PHE A 257 -8.43 3.06 -15.99
CA PHE A 257 -9.44 2.77 -17.01
C PHE A 257 -10.69 3.65 -16.87
N TYR A 258 -10.50 4.94 -16.66
CA TYR A 258 -11.56 5.93 -16.53
C TYR A 258 -11.14 7.26 -17.16
N ASN A 259 -12.06 8.22 -17.27
CA ASN A 259 -11.83 9.53 -17.92
C ASN A 259 -11.36 9.49 -19.39
N ASN A 260 -11.39 8.33 -20.06
CA ASN A 260 -10.84 8.13 -21.39
C ASN A 260 -11.69 7.16 -22.23
N TYR A 261 -11.54 7.21 -23.56
CA TYR A 261 -12.29 6.34 -24.49
C TYR A 261 -12.01 4.83 -24.27
N CYS A 262 -10.85 4.48 -23.74
CA CYS A 262 -10.47 3.10 -23.42
C CYS A 262 -10.92 2.64 -22.03
N GLY A 263 -11.75 3.42 -21.33
CA GLY A 263 -12.21 3.13 -19.98
C GLY A 263 -13.29 2.05 -19.87
N LEU A 264 -13.65 1.72 -18.62
CA LEU A 264 -14.60 0.66 -18.26
C LEU A 264 -15.95 0.77 -18.97
N GLN A 265 -16.43 1.99 -19.20
CA GLN A 265 -17.72 2.28 -19.83
C GLN A 265 -17.81 1.77 -21.28
N ASN A 266 -16.68 1.48 -21.93
CA ASN A 266 -16.62 0.96 -23.28
C ASN A 266 -16.25 -0.54 -23.33
N PHE A 267 -16.30 -1.24 -22.19
CA PHE A 267 -16.24 -2.69 -22.16
C PHE A 267 -17.51 -3.30 -22.75
N GLN A 268 -17.35 -4.34 -23.57
CA GLN A 268 -18.42 -5.11 -24.20
C GLN A 268 -18.50 -6.51 -23.56
N PRO A 269 -19.46 -6.75 -22.65
CA PRO A 269 -19.62 -8.05 -22.01
C PRO A 269 -19.80 -9.19 -23.02
N GLY A 270 -19.09 -10.30 -22.80
CA GLY A 270 -19.16 -11.49 -23.64
C GLY A 270 -18.31 -11.44 -24.91
N ALA A 271 -17.78 -10.28 -25.31
CA ALA A 271 -16.87 -10.19 -26.45
C ALA A 271 -15.48 -10.76 -26.10
N ALA A 272 -14.96 -11.64 -26.96
CA ALA A 272 -13.66 -12.26 -26.77
C ALA A 272 -12.51 -11.25 -26.83
N GLN A 273 -12.63 -10.29 -27.75
CA GLN A 273 -11.76 -9.13 -27.95
C GLN A 273 -12.57 -7.86 -27.73
N GLN A 274 -11.89 -6.81 -27.27
CA GLN A 274 -12.50 -5.53 -26.93
C GLN A 274 -12.00 -4.48 -27.92
N ASN A 275 -12.93 -3.65 -28.43
CA ASN A 275 -12.57 -2.62 -29.42
C ASN A 275 -11.92 -1.39 -28.77
N ALA A 276 -12.49 -0.93 -27.66
CA ALA A 276 -12.06 0.30 -27.00
C ALA A 276 -11.39 0.04 -25.64
N PHE A 277 -12.02 -0.74 -24.76
CA PHE A 277 -11.41 -1.17 -23.50
C PHE A 277 -10.15 -2.00 -23.78
N ASN A 278 -8.97 -1.49 -23.44
CA ASN A 278 -7.70 -1.98 -24.00
C ASN A 278 -6.78 -2.68 -22.99
N PHE A 279 -7.32 -3.34 -21.96
CA PHE A 279 -6.50 -4.08 -20.98
C PHE A 279 -5.53 -5.08 -21.64
N GLU A 280 -5.95 -5.75 -22.70
CA GLU A 280 -5.11 -6.68 -23.47
C GLU A 280 -3.85 -6.00 -24.03
N ARG A 281 -3.93 -4.72 -24.40
CA ARG A 281 -2.76 -3.96 -24.88
C ARG A 281 -1.72 -3.77 -23.77
N TRP A 282 -2.18 -3.49 -22.56
CA TRP A 282 -1.32 -3.37 -21.38
C TRP A 282 -0.74 -4.72 -20.95
N ASP A 283 -1.49 -5.81 -21.06
CA ASP A 283 -0.97 -7.16 -20.88
C ASP A 283 0.16 -7.50 -21.88
N GLN A 284 -0.01 -7.14 -23.16
CA GLN A 284 1.04 -7.33 -24.16
C GLN A 284 2.31 -6.58 -23.76
N TRP A 285 2.21 -5.28 -23.42
CA TRP A 285 3.33 -4.48 -22.94
C TRP A 285 4.03 -5.10 -21.71
N ALA A 286 3.26 -5.63 -20.77
CA ALA A 286 3.75 -6.22 -19.52
C ALA A 286 4.49 -7.56 -19.73
N ARG A 287 4.32 -8.22 -20.88
CA ARG A 287 5.00 -9.46 -21.26
C ARG A 287 6.11 -9.24 -22.28
N GLU A 288 6.08 -8.13 -23.02
CA GLU A 288 7.12 -7.78 -23.98
C GLU A 288 8.50 -7.71 -23.30
N LYS A 289 9.53 -8.09 -24.06
CA LYS A 289 10.95 -8.02 -23.63
C LYS A 289 11.25 -8.77 -22.31
N GLY A 290 10.44 -9.77 -21.94
CA GLY A 290 10.64 -10.56 -20.74
C GLY A 290 10.30 -9.84 -19.43
N ARG A 291 9.50 -8.76 -19.51
CA ARG A 291 8.94 -8.11 -18.31
C ARG A 291 8.10 -9.10 -17.51
N SER A 292 8.08 -8.89 -16.19
CA SER A 292 7.23 -9.62 -15.23
C SER A 292 6.31 -8.67 -14.45
N THR A 293 6.11 -7.47 -15.00
CA THR A 293 5.27 -6.41 -14.42
C THR A 293 3.82 -6.86 -14.34
N LYS A 294 3.17 -6.58 -13.21
CA LYS A 294 1.73 -6.80 -13.07
C LYS A 294 0.93 -5.60 -13.54
N VAL A 295 -0.24 -5.83 -14.12
CA VAL A 295 -1.18 -4.80 -14.57
C VAL A 295 -2.42 -4.87 -13.68
N MET A 296 -2.70 -3.81 -12.95
CA MET A 296 -3.91 -3.67 -12.14
C MET A 296 -4.96 -2.86 -12.89
N LEU A 297 -6.22 -3.27 -12.76
CA LEU A 297 -7.38 -2.59 -13.31
C LEU A 297 -7.72 -1.39 -12.41
N GLY A 298 -7.37 -0.17 -12.82
CA GLY A 298 -7.72 1.06 -12.12
C GLY A 298 -9.18 1.47 -12.34
N VAL A 299 -9.93 1.63 -11.26
CA VAL A 299 -11.38 1.92 -11.26
C VAL A 299 -11.73 3.09 -10.34
N PRO A 300 -12.78 3.88 -10.65
CA PRO A 300 -13.32 4.85 -9.70
C PRO A 300 -14.07 4.15 -8.56
N GLY A 301 -13.85 4.56 -7.31
CA GLY A 301 -14.46 3.95 -6.13
C GLY A 301 -15.93 4.30 -5.91
N SER A 302 -16.43 5.35 -6.56
CA SER A 302 -17.82 5.80 -6.51
C SER A 302 -18.21 6.56 -7.78
N PRO A 303 -19.51 6.85 -8.02
CA PRO A 303 -19.95 7.65 -9.17
C PRO A 303 -19.29 9.02 -9.30
N ASN A 304 -18.90 9.64 -8.17
CA ASN A 304 -18.35 11.00 -8.13
C ASN A 304 -16.82 11.01 -8.04
N ALA A 305 -16.16 9.85 -8.08
CA ALA A 305 -14.70 9.74 -7.95
C ALA A 305 -13.95 10.15 -9.23
N SER A 306 -14.64 10.20 -10.37
CA SER A 306 -14.07 10.48 -11.69
C SER A 306 -15.09 11.19 -12.56
N GLY A 307 -14.66 11.91 -13.61
CA GLY A 307 -15.57 12.54 -14.57
C GLY A 307 -16.35 11.53 -15.43
N SER A 308 -15.78 10.36 -15.70
CA SER A 308 -16.46 9.26 -16.38
C SER A 308 -15.79 7.92 -16.09
N GLY A 309 -16.49 6.81 -16.32
CA GLY A 309 -15.93 5.46 -16.23
C GLY A 309 -16.27 4.70 -14.95
N TYR A 310 -16.96 5.30 -13.98
CA TYR A 310 -17.48 4.54 -12.83
C TYR A 310 -18.40 3.41 -13.31
N THR A 311 -18.14 2.20 -12.81
CA THR A 311 -18.92 1.00 -13.08
C THR A 311 -19.25 0.35 -11.74
N ALA A 312 -20.54 0.15 -11.45
CA ALA A 312 -20.96 -0.48 -10.21
C ALA A 312 -20.43 -1.93 -10.08
N ALA A 313 -20.34 -2.43 -8.85
CA ALA A 313 -19.77 -3.75 -8.54
C ALA A 313 -20.33 -4.91 -9.39
N GLY A 314 -21.64 -4.94 -9.65
CA GLY A 314 -22.28 -6.00 -10.43
C GLY A 314 -21.74 -6.09 -11.86
N PRO A 315 -21.85 -5.03 -12.68
CA PRO A 315 -21.25 -5.02 -14.02
C PRO A 315 -19.71 -5.13 -14.03
N LEU A 316 -19.03 -4.64 -12.99
CA LEU A 316 -17.56 -4.72 -12.87
C LEU A 316 -17.04 -6.17 -12.79
N ASP A 317 -17.84 -7.10 -12.26
CA ASP A 317 -17.53 -8.54 -12.21
C ASP A 317 -17.16 -9.11 -13.60
N ALA A 318 -17.91 -8.75 -14.65
CA ALA A 318 -17.63 -9.23 -16.00
C ALA A 318 -16.29 -8.71 -16.54
N ILE A 319 -15.91 -7.48 -16.18
CA ILE A 319 -14.64 -6.85 -16.56
C ILE A 319 -13.49 -7.54 -15.83
N ILE A 320 -13.62 -7.72 -14.51
CA ILE A 320 -12.60 -8.40 -13.70
C ILE A 320 -12.38 -9.83 -14.20
N LYS A 321 -13.45 -10.57 -14.50
CA LYS A 321 -13.36 -11.91 -15.10
C LYS A 321 -12.65 -11.92 -16.46
N TYR A 322 -12.88 -10.91 -17.30
CA TYR A 322 -12.16 -10.74 -18.56
C TYR A 322 -10.65 -10.53 -18.31
N CYS A 323 -10.29 -9.66 -17.36
CA CYS A 323 -8.92 -9.34 -17.00
C CYS A 323 -8.16 -10.53 -16.39
N LYS A 324 -8.81 -11.36 -15.56
CA LYS A 324 -8.21 -12.57 -14.95
C LYS A 324 -7.65 -13.58 -15.96
N ARG A 325 -8.07 -13.53 -17.22
CA ARG A 325 -7.54 -14.38 -18.30
C ARG A 325 -6.08 -14.05 -18.67
N PHE A 326 -5.59 -12.86 -18.31
CA PHE A 326 -4.24 -12.40 -18.61
C PHE A 326 -3.30 -12.70 -17.44
N SER A 327 -2.13 -13.29 -17.71
CA SER A 327 -1.16 -13.67 -16.65
C SER A 327 -0.49 -12.47 -15.98
N SER A 328 -0.49 -11.31 -16.66
CA SER A 328 -0.04 -10.04 -16.10
C SER A 328 -1.06 -9.42 -15.14
N PHE A 329 -2.32 -9.85 -15.12
CA PHE A 329 -3.33 -9.26 -14.24
C PHE A 329 -2.90 -9.40 -12.77
N GLY A 330 -2.81 -8.26 -12.08
CA GLY A 330 -2.36 -8.18 -10.69
C GLY A 330 -3.47 -7.93 -9.68
N GLY A 331 -4.66 -7.53 -10.13
CA GLY A 331 -5.78 -7.17 -9.28
C GLY A 331 -6.39 -5.81 -9.62
N VAL A 332 -7.00 -5.13 -8.65
CA VAL A 332 -7.77 -3.90 -8.86
C VAL A 332 -7.15 -2.74 -8.08
N MET A 333 -6.99 -1.59 -8.74
CA MET A 333 -6.67 -0.32 -8.08
C MET A 333 -7.92 0.54 -8.01
N ILE A 334 -8.15 1.22 -6.90
CA ILE A 334 -9.34 2.04 -6.66
C ILE A 334 -8.93 3.49 -6.34
N TRP A 335 -9.47 4.43 -7.10
CA TRP A 335 -9.40 5.87 -6.83
C TRP A 335 -10.69 6.36 -6.16
N ASP A 336 -10.72 6.80 -4.91
CA ASP A 336 -9.74 6.62 -3.83
C ASP A 336 -10.43 6.05 -2.57
N ALA A 337 -9.69 5.88 -1.48
CA ALA A 337 -10.18 5.34 -0.21
C ALA A 337 -11.39 6.10 0.36
N SER A 338 -11.43 7.44 0.24
CA SER A 338 -12.55 8.25 0.74
C SER A 338 -13.86 7.98 -0.01
N GLN A 339 -13.75 7.68 -1.30
CA GLN A 339 -14.89 7.37 -2.16
C GLN A 339 -15.40 5.96 -1.95
N VAL A 340 -14.50 4.97 -1.95
CA VAL A 340 -14.90 3.57 -1.87
C VAL A 340 -15.45 3.19 -0.48
N TRP A 341 -14.94 3.78 0.60
CA TRP A 341 -15.54 3.60 1.94
C TRP A 341 -16.92 4.24 2.09
N SER A 342 -17.26 5.21 1.25
CA SER A 342 -18.58 5.84 1.24
C SER A 342 -19.56 5.15 0.29
N ASN A 343 -19.09 4.18 -0.50
CA ASN A 343 -19.88 3.44 -1.48
C ASN A 343 -20.13 2.01 -0.99
N ASN A 344 -21.10 1.86 -0.08
CA ASN A 344 -21.40 0.61 0.61
C ASN A 344 -21.56 -0.57 -0.37
N GLY A 345 -20.87 -1.68 -0.06
CA GLY A 345 -20.90 -2.91 -0.85
C GLY A 345 -20.08 -2.89 -2.15
N PHE A 346 -19.50 -1.76 -2.56
CA PHE A 346 -18.64 -1.72 -3.74
C PHE A 346 -17.37 -2.56 -3.54
N LEU A 347 -16.63 -2.31 -2.45
CA LEU A 347 -15.41 -3.05 -2.13
C LEU A 347 -15.68 -4.55 -1.99
N ASP A 348 -16.76 -4.94 -1.32
CA ASP A 348 -17.16 -6.36 -1.18
C ASP A 348 -17.51 -6.99 -2.53
N GLY A 349 -18.07 -6.21 -3.45
CA GLY A 349 -18.29 -6.63 -4.83
C GLY A 349 -16.99 -6.88 -5.59
N VAL A 350 -16.00 -5.99 -5.44
CA VAL A 350 -14.66 -6.17 -6.01
C VAL A 350 -13.99 -7.43 -5.45
N VAL A 351 -14.00 -7.61 -4.12
CA VAL A 351 -13.45 -8.78 -3.44
C VAL A 351 -14.07 -10.08 -3.97
N ARG A 352 -15.41 -10.13 -4.07
CA ARG A 352 -16.12 -11.30 -4.64
C ARG A 352 -15.75 -11.56 -6.09
N SER A 353 -15.62 -10.52 -6.90
CA SER A 353 -15.24 -10.62 -8.32
C SER A 353 -13.82 -11.17 -8.50
N LEU A 354 -12.91 -10.81 -7.58
CA LEU A 354 -11.55 -11.34 -7.54
C LEU A 354 -11.48 -12.79 -7.05
N GLY A 355 -12.54 -13.30 -6.41
CA GLY A 355 -12.66 -14.67 -5.91
C GLY A 355 -12.43 -14.82 -4.41
N GLY A 356 -12.32 -13.70 -3.68
CA GLY A 356 -12.26 -13.69 -2.23
C GLY A 356 -13.64 -13.88 -1.58
N ALA A 357 -13.65 -14.31 -0.32
CA ALA A 357 -14.84 -14.23 0.51
C ALA A 357 -14.99 -12.78 1.00
N ALA A 358 -16.06 -12.10 0.60
CA ALA A 358 -16.39 -10.81 1.23
C ALA A 358 -16.57 -11.03 2.74
N ALA A 359 -16.04 -10.11 3.54
CA ALA A 359 -16.37 -10.09 4.95
C ALA A 359 -17.88 -9.88 5.07
N THR A 360 -18.62 -10.89 5.53
CA THR A 360 -20.02 -10.71 5.90
C THR A 360 -20.07 -9.66 7.00
N GLU A 361 -20.61 -8.48 6.70
CA GLU A 361 -21.12 -7.58 7.72
C GLU A 361 -22.13 -8.37 8.56
N THR A 362 -21.77 -8.70 9.80
CA THR A 362 -22.76 -9.04 10.81
C THR A 362 -23.53 -7.77 11.09
N SER A 363 -24.63 -7.58 10.37
CA SER A 363 -25.70 -6.69 10.80
C SER A 363 -26.22 -7.22 12.13
N ASP A 364 -26.42 -6.30 13.08
CA ASP A 364 -27.12 -6.57 14.32
C ASP A 364 -28.52 -7.13 14.00
N ALA A 365 -28.66 -8.45 14.06
CA ALA A 365 -29.94 -9.13 14.05
C ALA A 365 -30.04 -9.94 15.33
N GLU A 366 -31.05 -9.60 16.15
CA GLU A 366 -31.45 -10.29 17.38
C GLU A 366 -31.38 -11.82 17.21
N ALA A 367 -30.54 -12.46 18.03
CA ALA A 367 -30.45 -13.91 18.07
C ALA A 367 -31.65 -14.49 18.86
N PRO A 368 -32.35 -15.51 18.32
CA PRO A 368 -33.37 -16.22 19.06
C PRO A 368 -32.73 -17.12 20.13
N GLN A 369 -33.33 -17.13 21.32
CA GLN A 369 -32.98 -17.98 22.45
C GLN A 369 -33.13 -19.46 22.09
N GLN A 370 -32.06 -20.26 22.20
CA GLN A 370 -32.18 -21.69 22.46
C GLN A 370 -31.12 -22.24 23.44
N ALA A 371 -31.61 -23.21 24.20
CA ALA A 371 -31.10 -23.77 25.44
C ALA A 371 -29.71 -24.43 25.34
N GLY A 372 -28.98 -24.32 26.44
CA GLY A 372 -27.59 -24.76 26.56
C GLY A 372 -27.38 -26.27 26.78
N ARG A 373 -26.09 -26.64 26.70
CA ARG A 373 -25.47 -27.80 27.36
C ARG A 373 -23.99 -27.46 27.67
N PRO A 374 -23.34 -28.11 28.66
CA PRO A 374 -22.64 -27.41 29.73
C PRO A 374 -21.14 -27.20 29.52
N ILE A 375 -20.65 -26.15 30.20
CA ILE A 375 -19.30 -25.58 30.18
C ILE A 375 -18.36 -26.36 31.11
N GLN A 376 -17.12 -26.58 30.68
CA GLN A 376 -16.00 -26.93 31.55
C GLN A 376 -15.34 -25.63 32.05
N GLN A 377 -15.42 -25.38 33.36
CA GLN A 377 -14.98 -24.16 34.03
C GLN A 377 -13.46 -23.96 33.98
N THR A 378 -13.01 -22.90 33.34
CA THR A 378 -11.75 -22.23 33.69
C THR A 378 -12.06 -21.12 34.69
N ARG A 379 -11.32 -21.10 35.80
CA ARG A 379 -11.54 -20.21 36.94
C ARG A 379 -11.34 -18.75 36.49
N ALA A 380 -12.39 -17.93 36.58
CA ALA A 380 -12.32 -16.50 36.25
C ALA A 380 -11.35 -15.79 37.21
N VAL A 381 -10.31 -15.17 36.66
CA VAL A 381 -9.35 -14.34 37.40
C VAL A 381 -10.05 -13.04 37.79
N LYS A 382 -10.21 -12.76 39.08
CA LYS A 382 -10.82 -11.53 39.59
C LYS A 382 -9.76 -10.43 39.74
N VAL A 383 -10.19 -9.17 39.62
CA VAL A 383 -9.33 -7.99 39.77
C VAL A 383 -9.23 -7.61 41.25
N PRO A 384 -8.02 -7.49 41.82
CA PRO A 384 -7.84 -7.09 43.21
C PRO A 384 -8.29 -5.65 43.46
N LYS A 385 -8.55 -5.29 44.73
CA LYS A 385 -8.90 -3.91 45.12
C LYS A 385 -7.80 -2.94 44.65
N PHE A 386 -8.22 -1.83 44.06
CA PHE A 386 -7.42 -0.83 43.35
C PHE A 386 -6.84 -1.26 41.99
N GLY A 387 -7.15 -2.47 41.52
CA GLY A 387 -6.79 -2.94 40.19
C GLY A 387 -7.69 -2.34 39.09
N ARG A 388 -7.13 -2.18 37.89
CA ARG A 388 -7.87 -1.70 36.72
C ARG A 388 -8.89 -2.75 36.28
N CYS A 389 -10.15 -2.36 36.20
CA CYS A 389 -11.27 -3.22 35.79
C CYS A 389 -12.02 -2.67 34.57
N GLY A 390 -11.59 -1.54 34.00
CA GLY A 390 -12.22 -0.94 32.82
C GLY A 390 -11.48 0.27 32.24
N GLY A 391 -12.08 0.82 31.18
CA GLY A 391 -11.54 1.91 30.35
C GLY A 391 -11.55 1.56 28.85
N ARG A 392 -11.59 2.56 27.99
CA ARG A 392 -11.48 2.38 26.53
C ARG A 392 -10.19 1.62 26.22
N LEU A 393 -10.31 0.57 25.39
CA LEU A 393 -9.24 -0.38 25.01
C LEU A 393 -8.79 -1.37 26.12
N TYR A 394 -9.47 -1.45 27.26
CA TYR A 394 -9.17 -2.47 28.28
C TYR A 394 -9.82 -3.83 27.94
N THR A 395 -8.99 -4.87 27.81
CA THR A 395 -9.38 -6.26 27.47
C THR A 395 -9.22 -7.26 28.64
N GLY A 396 -8.79 -6.79 29.81
CA GLY A 396 -8.60 -7.64 31.00
C GLY A 396 -9.88 -7.95 31.78
N PRO A 397 -9.77 -8.68 32.91
CA PRO A 397 -10.92 -9.06 33.72
C PRO A 397 -11.67 -7.85 34.29
N ARG A 398 -13.00 -7.93 34.36
CA ARG A 398 -13.84 -6.81 34.80
C ARG A 398 -14.50 -7.02 36.17
N GLU A 399 -14.44 -8.26 36.68
CA GLU A 399 -15.05 -8.62 37.96
C GLU A 399 -14.04 -8.42 39.10
N CYS A 400 -14.38 -7.57 40.05
CA CYS A 400 -13.55 -7.28 41.21
C CYS A 400 -13.65 -8.39 42.27
N GLU A 401 -12.62 -8.51 43.11
CA GLU A 401 -12.64 -9.38 44.28
C GLU A 401 -13.73 -8.96 45.30
N GLN A 402 -14.16 -9.93 46.11
CA GLN A 402 -15.26 -9.78 47.05
C GLN A 402 -15.01 -8.60 48.01
N GLY A 403 -15.96 -7.67 48.08
CA GLY A 403 -15.85 -6.46 48.88
C GLY A 403 -15.39 -5.20 48.12
N SER A 404 -15.19 -5.29 46.81
CA SER A 404 -14.94 -4.12 45.93
C SER A 404 -15.80 -4.19 44.66
N LYS A 405 -16.06 -3.04 44.03
CA LYS A 405 -16.82 -2.94 42.77
C LYS A 405 -16.03 -2.14 41.74
N CYS A 406 -16.23 -2.42 40.46
CA CYS A 406 -15.59 -1.65 39.41
C CYS A 406 -16.24 -0.26 39.34
N VAL A 407 -15.51 0.76 39.77
CA VAL A 407 -15.96 2.15 39.78
C VAL A 407 -15.40 2.86 38.55
N TYR A 408 -16.30 3.52 37.82
CA TYR A 408 -15.93 4.32 36.66
C TYR A 408 -15.12 5.55 37.07
N GLY A 409 -13.87 5.64 36.60
CA GLY A 409 -12.95 6.75 36.87
C GLY A 409 -12.75 7.70 35.68
N GLY A 410 -13.39 7.43 34.53
CA GLY A 410 -13.26 8.19 33.30
C GLY A 410 -13.15 7.31 32.06
N ALA A 411 -13.17 7.93 30.87
CA ALA A 411 -13.26 7.21 29.59
C ALA A 411 -12.10 6.22 29.37
N LEU A 412 -10.93 6.50 29.94
CA LEU A 412 -9.73 5.66 29.80
C LEU A 412 -9.50 4.73 30.99
N TRP A 413 -10.21 4.90 32.12
CA TRP A 413 -9.84 4.23 33.36
C TRP A 413 -11.02 3.91 34.28
N SER A 414 -11.08 2.69 34.78
CA SER A 414 -11.99 2.27 35.86
C SER A 414 -11.24 1.33 36.80
N VAL A 415 -11.54 1.41 38.09
CA VAL A 415 -10.77 0.76 39.15
C VAL A 415 -11.69 0.03 40.14
N CYS A 416 -11.26 -1.11 40.65
CA CYS A 416 -11.96 -1.78 41.74
C CYS A 416 -11.80 -0.97 43.04
N ALA A 417 -12.88 -0.44 43.61
CA ALA A 417 -12.87 0.33 44.85
C ALA A 417 -13.86 -0.21 45.89
#